data_AF-G7CB00-F1
#
_entry.id   AF-G7CB00-F1
#
_cell.length_a   1.000
_cell.length_b   1.000
_cell.length_c   1.000
_cell.angle_alpha   90.00
_cell.angle_beta   90.00
_cell.angle_gamma   90.00
#
_symmetry.space_group_name_H-M   'P 1'
#
loop_
_entity.id
_entity.type
_entity.pdbx_description
1 polymer ?
#
loop_
_entity_poly.entity_id
_entity_poly.type
_entity_poly.pdbx_seq_one_letter_code
_entity_poly.pdbx_strand_id
1 'polypeptide(L)' 'MCEATAPNLFEVSDDGQAIVLTDEIAGEDRAAAREAVDNCPAGALTITE' A
#
# COMPACT_ATOMS: atom_id res chain seq x y z
N MET A 1 4.58 5.73 4.90
CA MET A 1 5.36 5.34 3.70
C MET A 1 4.47 4.77 2.63
N CYS A 2 3.63 3.77 2.92
CA CYS A 2 2.70 3.20 1.93
C CYS A 2 1.79 4.23 1.24
N GLU A 3 1.11 5.11 1.98
CA GLU A 3 0.29 6.19 1.40
C GLU A 3 1.12 7.18 0.55
N ALA A 4 2.37 7.46 0.95
CA ALA A 4 3.24 8.33 0.16
C ALA A 4 3.74 7.65 -1.13
N THR A 5 3.95 6.33 -1.12
CA THR A 5 4.41 5.54 -2.27
C THR A 5 3.28 5.21 -3.23
N ALA A 6 2.10 4.87 -2.72
CA ALA A 6 0.94 4.47 -3.51
C ALA A 6 -0.36 5.07 -2.90
N PRO A 7 -0.58 6.40 -3.06
CA PRO A 7 -1.71 7.11 -2.44
C PRO A 7 -3.08 6.66 -2.97
N ASN A 8 -3.12 6.06 -4.17
CA ASN A 8 -4.35 5.52 -4.74
C ASN A 8 -4.73 4.16 -4.14
N LEU A 9 -3.82 3.50 -3.43
CA LEU A 9 -4.01 2.14 -2.90
C LEU A 9 -4.09 2.11 -1.38
N PHE A 10 -3.38 3.00 -0.70
CA PHE A 10 -3.25 2.99 0.75
C PHE A 10 -3.47 4.37 1.37
N GLU A 11 -4.10 4.38 2.53
CA GLU A 11 -4.23 5.55 3.40
C GLU A 11 -3.71 5.20 4.79
N VAL A 12 -3.02 6.12 5.46
CA VAL A 12 -2.67 5.96 6.87
C VAL A 12 -3.62 6.78 7.72
N SER A 13 -4.40 6.12 8.56
CA SER A 13 -5.31 6.79 9.50
C SER A 13 -4.54 7.58 10.57
N ASP A 14 -5.26 8.44 11.30
CA ASP A 14 -4.70 9.25 12.40
C ASP A 14 -4.02 8.42 13.51
N ASP A 15 -4.45 7.18 13.71
CA ASP A 15 -3.84 6.22 14.66
C ASP A 15 -2.59 5.51 14.09
N GLY A 16 -2.19 5.81 12.85
CA GLY A 16 -1.04 5.23 12.18
C GLY A 16 -1.29 3.86 11.53
N GLN A 17 -2.55 3.40 11.49
CA GLN A 17 -2.94 2.16 10.82
C GLN A 17 -3.02 2.36 9.30
N ALA A 18 -2.42 1.44 8.54
CA ALA A 18 -2.57 1.40 7.08
C ALA A 18 -3.91 0.78 6.69
N ILE A 19 -4.66 1.48 5.84
CA ILE A 19 -5.93 1.05 5.25
C ILE A 19 -5.72 0.80 3.75
N VAL A 20 -6.30 -0.29 3.24
CA VAL A 20 -6.35 -0.60 1.81
C VAL A 20 -7.59 0.05 1.20
N LEU A 21 -7.40 0.88 0.18
CA LEU A 21 -8.46 1.65 -0.49
C LEU A 21 -9.18 0.85 -1.58
N THR A 22 -8.48 -0.11 -2.20
CA THR A 22 -9.00 -0.96 -3.28
C THR A 22 -8.37 -2.36 -3.22
N ASP A 23 -9.17 -3.39 -3.50
CA ASP A 23 -8.70 -4.76 -3.70
C ASP A 23 -8.17 -5.02 -5.12
N GLU A 24 -8.57 -4.20 -6.09
CA GLU A 24 -8.09 -4.30 -7.47
C GLU A 24 -6.90 -3.36 -7.70
N ILE A 25 -5.74 -3.93 -8.05
CA ILE A 25 -4.53 -3.19 -8.38
C ILE A 25 -4.41 -3.07 -9.90
N ALA A 26 -4.64 -1.87 -10.42
CA ALA A 26 -4.50 -1.56 -11.83
C ALA A 26 -3.04 -1.70 -12.30
N GLY A 27 -2.84 -1.91 -13.61
CA GLY A 27 -1.53 -2.26 -14.17
C GLY A 27 -0.42 -1.25 -13.87
N GLU A 28 -0.73 0.05 -13.85
CA GLU A 28 0.20 1.12 -13.51
C GLU A 28 0.55 1.17 -12.02
N ASP A 29 -0.40 0.81 -11.15
CA ASP A 29 -0.23 0.84 -9.70
C ASP A 29 0.48 -0.42 -9.15
N ARG A 30 0.62 -1.48 -9.95
CA ARG A 30 1.29 -2.72 -9.51
C ARG A 30 2.73 -2.51 -9.04
N ALA A 31 3.46 -1.60 -9.68
CA ALA A 31 4.82 -1.29 -9.28
C ALA A 31 4.84 -0.57 -7.92
N ALA A 32 3.97 0.44 -7.76
CA ALA A 32 3.84 1.21 -6.53
C ALA A 32 3.35 0.34 -5.35
N ALA A 33 2.42 -0.59 -5.60
CA ALA A 33 1.97 -1.57 -4.62
C ALA A 33 3.12 -2.41 -4.08
N ARG A 34 3.96 -2.96 -4.98
CA ARG A 34 5.13 -3.77 -4.60
C ARG A 34 6.14 -2.96 -3.81
N GLU A 35 6.44 -1.75 -4.26
CA GLU A 35 7.35 -0.85 -3.57
C GLU A 35 6.84 -0.50 -2.15
N ALA A 36 5.54 -0.27 -1.99
CA ALA A 36 4.93 0.01 -0.69
C ALA A 36 5.04 -1.18 0.28
N VAL A 37 4.89 -2.42 -0.23
CA VAL A 37 5.08 -3.65 0.55
C VAL A 37 6.53 -3.83 0.96
N ASP A 38 7.45 -3.76 0.00
CA ASP A 38 8.89 -3.98 0.22
C ASP A 38 9.49 -2.97 1.19
N ASN A 39 8.98 -1.73 1.17
CA ASN A 39 9.44 -0.66 2.06
C ASN A 39 8.59 -0.52 3.33
N CYS A 40 7.68 -1.45 3.64
CA CYS A 40 6.84 -1.38 4.84
C CYS A 40 7.65 -1.78 6.10
N PRO A 41 8.06 -0.84 6.98
CA PRO A 41 8.88 -1.17 8.15
C PRO A 41 8.13 -2.01 9.18
N ALA A 42 6.80 -1.90 9.21
CA ALA A 42 5.95 -2.63 10.13
C ALA A 42 5.62 -4.05 9.64
N GLY A 43 5.96 -4.39 8.39
CA GLY A 43 5.55 -5.66 7.77
C GLY A 43 4.03 -5.83 7.67
N ALA A 44 3.29 -4.72 7.61
CA ALA A 44 1.82 -4.72 7.69
C ALA A 44 1.13 -5.03 6.34
N LEU A 45 1.87 -4.98 5.24
CA LEU A 45 1.33 -5.13 3.89
C LEU A 45 1.78 -6.46 3.26
N THR A 46 0.93 -7.04 2.43
CA THR A 46 1.23 -8.24 1.64
C THR A 46 0.47 -8.19 0.33
N ILE A 47 1.06 -8.70 -0.76
CA ILE A 47 0.38 -8.87 -2.05
C ILE A 47 0.12 -10.35 -2.28
N THR A 48 -1.10 -10.68 -2.69
CA THR A 48 -1.54 -12.03 -3.05
C THR A 48 -2.08 -12.01 -4.48
N GLU A 49 -1.90 -13.12 -5.22
CA GLU A 49 -2.40 -13.31 -6.59
C GLU A 49 -3.77 -13.99 -6.64
#